data_AF-A0A920QBR5-F1
#
_entry.id   AF-A0A920QBR5-F1
#
_cell.length_a   1.000
_cell.length_b   1.000
_cell.length_c   1.000
_cell.angle_alpha   90.00
_cell.angle_beta   90.00
_cell.angle_gamma   90.00
#
_symmetry.space_group_name_H-M   'P 1'
#
loop_
_entity.id
_entity.type
_entity.pdbx_description
1 polymer ?
#
loop_
_entity_poly.entity_id
_entity_poly.type
_entity_poly.pdbx_seq_one_letter_code
_entity_poly.pdbx_strand_id
1 'polypeptide(L)'
;MVVGDDAQSIYSWRGADFGNMLEFPEKYKAVTYYMEENYRSSPEILDAANQSINYNTRQFEKNLFSSLPVGEKPIVHHVWSSEDESELVFKSILGYRDQEIPLNEMSVLYRNHVQSAVLQVKLTHAGIPFVIHSGVKFFEQSHIKDITAFLKVLYNPLDEISWMRLLRLLPGIGNNTAFRIFSVFLDQQAVRLTKENDSLNKLIPKKALHSWNVLQECFQKMLEGKISPSNLIGIIYQNFYRDVLFSSFENALQRENDVRYLEEFAVNYDKLETFLNELSLVGSSILTDLESDSMIIRRHSH
;
A
#
# COMPACT_ATOMS: atom_id res chain seq x y z
N MET A 1 -11.02 -35.30 -12.53
CA MET A 1 -11.97 -34.52 -11.70
C MET A 1 -11.35 -33.16 -11.47
N VAL A 2 -12.08 -32.09 -11.77
CA VAL A 2 -11.67 -30.71 -11.50
C VAL A 2 -12.79 -30.05 -10.70
N VAL A 3 -12.42 -29.13 -9.81
CA VAL A 3 -13.36 -28.34 -9.01
C VAL A 3 -12.92 -26.89 -9.13
N GLY A 4 -13.88 -26.00 -9.30
CA GLY A 4 -13.62 -24.57 -9.44
C GLY A 4 -14.92 -23.77 -9.45
N ASP A 5 -14.79 -22.45 -9.46
CA ASP A 5 -15.88 -21.50 -9.62
C ASP A 5 -15.44 -20.44 -10.65
N ASP A 6 -16.15 -20.39 -11.77
CA ASP A 6 -15.90 -19.46 -12.87
C ASP A 6 -16.09 -17.99 -12.42
N ALA A 7 -17.07 -17.74 -11.55
CA ALA A 7 -17.35 -16.42 -10.99
C ALA A 7 -16.26 -15.91 -10.03
N GLN A 8 -15.36 -16.80 -9.57
CA GLN A 8 -14.26 -16.47 -8.64
C GLN A 8 -12.89 -16.39 -9.33
N SER A 9 -12.85 -16.43 -10.66
CA SER A 9 -11.59 -16.29 -11.41
C SER A 9 -11.11 -14.84 -11.47
N ILE A 10 -10.28 -14.44 -10.49
CA ILE A 10 -9.81 -13.05 -10.32
C ILE A 10 -8.31 -12.83 -10.67
N TYR A 11 -7.65 -13.82 -11.26
CA TYR A 11 -6.21 -13.81 -11.54
C TYR A 11 -5.86 -13.72 -13.04
N SER A 12 -6.76 -13.18 -13.88
CA SER A 12 -6.55 -13.10 -15.33
C SER A 12 -5.29 -12.31 -15.73
N TRP A 13 -4.95 -11.29 -14.96
CA TRP A 13 -3.71 -10.51 -15.10
C TRP A 13 -2.42 -11.33 -14.84
N ARG A 14 -2.53 -12.51 -14.21
CA ARG A 14 -1.43 -13.49 -14.08
C ARG A 14 -1.50 -14.62 -15.12
N GLY A 15 -2.33 -14.46 -16.16
CA GLY A 15 -2.51 -15.45 -17.21
C GLY A 15 -3.52 -16.56 -16.88
N ALA A 16 -4.32 -16.40 -15.82
CA ALA A 16 -5.43 -17.33 -15.58
C ALA A 16 -6.54 -17.11 -16.61
N ASP A 17 -6.87 -18.14 -17.38
CA ASP A 17 -7.97 -18.10 -18.33
C ASP A 17 -9.15 -18.93 -17.80
N PHE A 18 -10.25 -18.24 -17.47
CA PHE A 18 -11.49 -18.88 -17.00
C PHE A 18 -12.19 -19.69 -18.10
N GLY A 19 -11.88 -19.41 -19.37
CA GLY A 19 -12.34 -20.21 -20.52
C GLY A 19 -11.94 -21.68 -20.40
N ASN A 20 -10.79 -21.98 -19.79
CA ASN A 20 -10.39 -23.37 -19.51
C ASN A 20 -11.43 -24.15 -18.71
N MET A 21 -12.16 -23.48 -17.81
CA MET A 21 -13.21 -24.10 -17.01
C MET A 21 -14.51 -24.22 -17.79
N LEU A 22 -14.90 -23.18 -18.54
CA LEU A 22 -16.12 -23.17 -19.35
C LEU A 22 -16.08 -24.23 -20.46
N GLU A 23 -14.91 -24.42 -21.10
CA GLU A 23 -14.73 -25.36 -22.20
C GLU A 23 -14.48 -26.81 -21.73
N PHE A 24 -14.22 -27.01 -20.43
CA PHE A 24 -13.86 -28.32 -19.88
C PHE A 24 -14.89 -29.43 -20.15
N PRO A 25 -16.21 -29.21 -19.95
CA PRO A 25 -17.20 -30.25 -20.17
C PRO A 25 -17.22 -30.76 -21.61
N GLU A 26 -17.12 -29.85 -22.59
CA GLU A 26 -17.12 -30.19 -24.02
C GLU A 26 -15.81 -30.87 -24.42
N LYS A 27 -14.66 -30.30 -24.01
CA LYS A 27 -13.32 -30.78 -24.39
C LYS A 27 -13.03 -32.20 -23.89
N TYR A 28 -13.51 -32.55 -22.71
CA TYR A 28 -13.22 -33.84 -22.07
C TYR A 28 -14.44 -34.76 -21.97
N LYS A 29 -15.59 -34.36 -22.53
CA LYS A 29 -16.88 -35.08 -22.38
C LYS A 29 -17.19 -35.39 -20.91
N ALA A 30 -16.92 -34.42 -20.04
CA ALA A 30 -17.04 -34.57 -18.60
C ALA A 30 -18.50 -34.38 -18.15
N VAL A 31 -18.87 -35.03 -17.04
CA VAL A 31 -20.16 -34.79 -16.37
C VAL A 31 -19.98 -33.63 -15.39
N THR A 32 -20.83 -32.62 -15.52
CA THR A 32 -20.83 -31.43 -14.64
C THR A 32 -21.79 -31.63 -13.48
N TYR A 33 -21.34 -31.29 -12.27
CA TYR A 33 -22.18 -31.24 -11.07
C TYR A 33 -22.12 -29.83 -10.48
N TYR A 34 -23.28 -29.23 -10.22
CA TYR A 34 -23.39 -27.92 -9.60
C TYR A 34 -23.63 -28.06 -8.10
N MET A 35 -22.88 -27.29 -7.30
CA MET A 35 -23.07 -27.19 -5.86
C MET A 35 -23.69 -25.82 -5.57
N GLU A 36 -25.01 -25.79 -5.42
CA GLU A 36 -25.76 -24.53 -5.30
C GLU A 36 -26.10 -24.15 -3.85
N GLU A 37 -26.01 -25.09 -2.91
CA GLU A 37 -26.24 -24.80 -1.49
C GLU A 37 -25.00 -24.14 -0.87
N ASN A 38 -25.19 -22.93 -0.33
CA ASN A 38 -24.19 -22.15 0.38
C ASN A 38 -24.38 -22.33 1.90
N TYR A 39 -23.32 -22.78 2.56
CA TYR A 39 -23.31 -23.00 4.02
C TYR A 39 -22.57 -21.90 4.80
N ARG A 40 -22.22 -20.78 4.16
CA ARG A 40 -21.40 -19.69 4.75
C ARG A 40 -22.20 -18.43 5.04
N SER A 41 -23.06 -18.03 4.12
CA SER A 41 -23.69 -16.70 4.11
C SER A 41 -25.19 -16.80 4.34
N SER A 42 -25.77 -15.79 5.00
CA SER A 42 -27.22 -15.66 5.13
C SER A 42 -27.89 -15.48 3.76
N PRO A 43 -29.20 -15.75 3.66
CA PRO A 43 -29.96 -15.52 2.43
C PRO A 43 -29.80 -14.10 1.86
N GLU A 44 -29.74 -13.06 2.71
CA GLU A 44 -29.64 -11.65 2.31
C GLU A 44 -28.30 -11.31 1.67
N ILE A 45 -27.19 -11.80 2.24
CA ILE A 45 -25.85 -11.61 1.67
C ILE A 45 -25.75 -12.35 0.33
N LEU A 46 -26.30 -13.56 0.28
CA LEU A 46 -26.25 -14.40 -0.92
C LEU A 46 -27.10 -13.83 -2.06
N ASP A 47 -28.27 -13.27 -1.75
CA ASP A 47 -29.13 -12.57 -2.72
C ASP A 47 -28.40 -11.38 -3.36
N ALA A 48 -27.71 -10.56 -2.57
CA ALA A 48 -26.90 -9.47 -3.09
C ALA A 48 -25.79 -9.96 -4.03
N ALA A 49 -25.12 -11.08 -3.70
CA ALA A 49 -24.10 -11.67 -4.55
C ALA A 49 -24.69 -12.23 -5.87
N ASN A 50 -25.81 -12.95 -5.81
CA ASN A 50 -26.49 -13.48 -6.99
C ASN A 50 -26.96 -12.34 -7.92
N GLN A 51 -27.55 -11.27 -7.39
CA GLN A 51 -27.96 -10.12 -8.20
C GLN A 51 -26.76 -9.43 -8.89
N SER A 52 -25.60 -9.39 -8.24
CA SER A 52 -24.38 -8.84 -8.84
C SER A 52 -23.84 -9.72 -9.97
N ILE A 53 -23.84 -11.05 -9.82
CA ILE A 53 -23.19 -11.95 -10.79
C ILE A 53 -24.01 -12.14 -12.08
N ASN A 54 -25.32 -11.91 -12.03
CA ASN A 54 -26.23 -12.05 -13.18
C ASN A 54 -25.91 -11.14 -14.36
N TYR A 55 -25.08 -10.10 -14.17
CA TYR A 55 -24.64 -9.21 -15.25
C TYR A 55 -23.48 -9.78 -16.09
N ASN A 56 -22.85 -10.89 -15.67
CA ASN A 56 -21.78 -11.51 -16.43
C ASN A 56 -22.32 -12.19 -17.71
N THR A 57 -21.66 -11.97 -18.83
CA THR A 57 -22.10 -12.43 -20.16
C THR A 57 -21.62 -13.84 -20.53
N ARG A 58 -20.59 -14.35 -19.84
CA ARG A 58 -20.03 -15.69 -20.05
C ARG A 58 -19.77 -16.35 -18.69
N GLN A 59 -20.66 -17.25 -18.29
CA GLN A 59 -20.59 -17.96 -17.02
C GLN A 59 -21.38 -19.26 -17.08
N PHE A 60 -21.17 -20.13 -16.09
CA PHE A 60 -22.14 -21.16 -15.77
C PHE A 60 -23.29 -20.52 -14.99
N GLU A 61 -24.48 -20.50 -15.57
CA GLU A 61 -25.67 -20.06 -14.85
C GLU A 61 -25.97 -21.01 -13.71
N LYS A 62 -25.97 -20.46 -12.49
CA LYS A 62 -26.25 -21.16 -11.24
C LYS A 62 -26.86 -20.15 -10.27
N ASN A 63 -27.79 -20.61 -9.44
CA ASN A 63 -28.42 -19.74 -8.46
C ASN A 63 -28.18 -20.31 -7.06
N LEU A 64 -27.29 -19.66 -6.31
CA LEU A 64 -26.94 -20.13 -4.98
C LEU A 64 -28.10 -19.88 -4.00
N PHE A 65 -28.36 -20.83 -3.10
CA PHE A 65 -29.32 -20.68 -2.02
C PHE A 65 -28.69 -21.03 -0.67
N SER A 66 -29.27 -20.53 0.43
CA SER A 66 -28.79 -20.78 1.79
C SER A 66 -29.90 -21.31 2.67
N SER A 67 -29.59 -22.35 3.43
CA SER A 67 -30.46 -22.93 4.46
C SER A 67 -30.21 -22.34 5.86
N LEU A 68 -29.32 -21.34 5.97
CA LEU A 68 -29.05 -20.64 7.22
C LEU A 68 -30.21 -19.71 7.62
N PRO A 69 -30.31 -19.34 8.91
CA PRO A 69 -31.30 -18.35 9.34
C PRO A 69 -31.18 -17.01 8.59
N VAL A 70 -32.32 -16.32 8.51
CA VAL A 70 -32.42 -14.94 8.01
C VAL A 70 -31.43 -14.07 8.79
N GLY A 71 -30.63 -13.30 8.07
CA GLY A 71 -29.63 -12.38 8.62
C GLY A 71 -29.95 -10.92 8.31
N GLU A 72 -28.97 -10.07 8.55
CA GLU A 72 -29.06 -8.65 8.22
C GLU A 72 -28.74 -8.39 6.75
N LYS A 73 -29.38 -7.37 6.17
CA LYS A 73 -29.07 -6.94 4.80
C LYS A 73 -27.74 -6.20 4.77
N PRO A 74 -26.94 -6.36 3.70
CA PRO A 74 -25.76 -5.53 3.47
C PRO A 74 -26.15 -4.04 3.47
N ILE A 75 -25.38 -3.23 4.19
CA ILE A 75 -25.59 -1.79 4.30
C ILE A 75 -24.60 -1.06 3.38
N VAL A 76 -25.09 -0.06 2.66
CA VAL A 76 -24.27 0.83 1.83
C VAL A 76 -24.27 2.22 2.44
N HIS A 77 -23.07 2.77 2.65
CA HIS A 77 -22.88 4.13 3.11
C HIS A 77 -22.29 4.99 1.98
N HIS A 78 -22.78 6.21 1.86
CA HIS A 78 -22.20 7.23 1.00
C HIS A 78 -21.44 8.24 1.87
N VAL A 79 -20.16 8.40 1.58
CA VAL A 79 -19.23 9.26 2.33
C VAL A 79 -18.55 10.23 1.37
N TRP A 80 -18.13 11.38 1.90
CA TRP A 80 -17.59 12.48 1.08
C TRP A 80 -16.09 12.37 0.84
N SER A 81 -15.37 11.69 1.74
CA SER A 81 -13.92 11.55 1.69
C SER A 81 -13.46 10.21 2.25
N SER A 82 -12.21 9.83 1.94
CA SER A 82 -11.55 8.65 2.51
C SER A 82 -11.38 8.75 4.04
N GLU A 83 -11.33 9.98 4.57
CA GLU A 83 -11.26 10.23 6.01
C GLU A 83 -12.60 9.89 6.69
N ASP A 84 -13.71 10.30 6.08
CA ASP A 84 -15.07 9.96 6.53
C ASP A 84 -15.35 8.46 6.42
N GLU A 85 -14.90 7.82 5.33
CA GLU A 85 -14.97 6.37 5.15
C GLU A 85 -14.26 5.65 6.30
N SER A 86 -13.01 6.04 6.57
CA SER A 86 -12.20 5.45 7.64
C SER A 86 -12.80 5.68 9.02
N GLU A 87 -13.34 6.88 9.29
CA GLU A 87 -14.04 7.18 10.54
C GLU A 87 -15.28 6.31 10.73
N LEU A 88 -16.07 6.12 9.67
CA LEU A 88 -17.26 5.29 9.71
C LEU A 88 -16.88 3.84 10.00
N VAL A 89 -15.92 3.29 9.27
CA VAL A 89 -15.45 1.90 9.46
C VAL A 89 -14.87 1.72 10.87
N PHE A 90 -14.05 2.67 11.34
CA PHE A 90 -13.49 2.64 12.68
C PHE A 90 -14.57 2.62 13.77
N LYS A 91 -15.59 3.49 13.66
CA LYS A 91 -16.73 3.49 14.60
C LYS A 91 -17.52 2.19 14.57
N SER A 92 -17.73 1.60 13.39
CA SER A 92 -18.40 0.30 13.26
C SER A 92 -17.61 -0.81 13.94
N ILE A 93 -16.28 -0.85 13.75
CA ILE A 93 -15.40 -1.82 14.43
C ILE A 93 -15.51 -1.68 15.95
N LEU A 94 -15.44 -0.45 16.47
CA LEU A 94 -15.62 -0.19 17.90
C LEU A 94 -17.00 -0.64 18.38
N GLY A 95 -18.06 -0.31 17.63
CA GLY A 95 -19.43 -0.69 17.98
C GLY A 95 -19.64 -2.21 18.05
N TYR A 96 -19.06 -2.98 17.13
CA TYR A 96 -19.13 -4.44 17.18
C TYR A 96 -18.26 -5.03 18.29
N ARG A 97 -17.08 -4.46 18.53
CA ARG A 97 -16.21 -4.88 19.64
C ARG A 97 -16.89 -4.64 20.99
N ASP A 98 -17.58 -3.51 21.15
CA ASP A 98 -18.33 -3.17 22.35
C ASP A 98 -19.60 -4.05 22.53
N GLN A 99 -20.01 -4.76 21.48
CA GLN A 99 -21.00 -5.86 21.53
C GLN A 99 -20.35 -7.24 21.76
N GLU A 100 -19.09 -7.27 22.18
CA GLU A 100 -18.31 -8.49 22.44
C GLU A 100 -18.05 -9.37 21.20
N ILE A 101 -18.21 -8.84 19.98
CA ILE A 101 -17.76 -9.54 18.78
C ILE A 101 -16.23 -9.50 18.72
N PRO A 102 -15.55 -10.66 18.62
CA PRO A 102 -14.09 -10.73 18.52
C PRO A 102 -13.55 -10.03 17.28
N LEU A 103 -12.39 -9.35 17.42
CA LEU A 103 -11.75 -8.65 16.30
C LEU A 103 -11.33 -9.61 15.15
N ASN A 104 -10.95 -10.85 15.47
CA ASN A 104 -10.58 -11.87 14.49
C ASN A 104 -11.75 -12.41 13.65
N GLU A 105 -12.99 -12.11 14.04
CA GLU A 105 -14.19 -12.37 13.23
C GLU A 105 -14.53 -11.19 12.31
N MET A 106 -13.84 -10.06 12.47
CA MET A 106 -14.00 -8.87 11.65
C MET A 106 -12.96 -8.85 10.52
N SER A 107 -13.38 -8.35 9.36
CA SER A 107 -12.46 -8.10 8.26
C SER A 107 -12.82 -6.86 7.45
N VAL A 108 -11.79 -6.15 6.98
CA VAL A 108 -11.92 -4.99 6.09
C VAL A 108 -11.31 -5.34 4.74
N LEU A 109 -12.14 -5.31 3.70
CA LEU A 109 -11.73 -5.56 2.33
C LEU A 109 -11.57 -4.24 1.56
N TYR A 110 -10.47 -4.09 0.83
CA TYR A 110 -10.18 -2.87 0.06
C TYR A 110 -9.58 -3.20 -1.31
N ARG A 111 -9.63 -2.27 -2.28
CA ARG A 111 -9.13 -2.50 -3.64
C ARG A 111 -7.65 -2.13 -3.79
N ASN A 112 -7.24 -1.00 -3.23
CA ASN A 112 -5.88 -0.44 -3.32
C ASN A 112 -5.30 -0.19 -1.93
N HIS A 113 -4.00 -0.44 -1.73
CA HIS A 113 -3.33 -0.30 -0.41
C HIS A 113 -3.55 1.06 0.24
N VAL A 114 -3.52 2.10 -0.58
CA VAL A 114 -3.93 3.47 -0.27
C VAL A 114 -5.20 3.56 0.58
N GLN A 115 -6.28 2.86 0.21
CA GLN A 115 -7.57 2.99 0.90
C GLN A 115 -7.50 2.54 2.37
N SER A 116 -6.60 1.61 2.68
CA SER A 116 -6.46 1.09 4.05
C SER A 116 -5.57 1.96 4.94
N ALA A 117 -4.81 2.90 4.40
CA ALA A 117 -3.74 3.57 5.15
C ALA A 117 -4.27 4.51 6.25
N VAL A 118 -5.27 5.35 5.98
CA VAL A 118 -5.92 6.18 7.02
C VAL A 118 -6.54 5.31 8.11
N LEU A 119 -7.16 4.19 7.75
CA LEU A 119 -7.72 3.26 8.74
C LEU A 119 -6.63 2.62 9.60
N GLN A 120 -5.51 2.20 9.01
CA GLN A 120 -4.36 1.66 9.75
C GLN A 120 -3.83 2.65 10.79
N VAL A 121 -3.74 3.94 10.44
CA VAL A 121 -3.36 5.02 11.36
C VAL A 121 -4.34 5.06 12.55
N LYS A 122 -5.64 5.14 12.29
CA LYS A 122 -6.68 5.20 13.34
C LYS A 122 -6.64 3.99 14.27
N LEU A 123 -6.57 2.79 13.70
CA LEU A 123 -6.49 1.55 14.48
C LEU A 123 -5.23 1.52 15.35
N THR A 124 -4.09 1.96 14.81
CA THR A 124 -2.83 2.02 15.55
C THR A 124 -2.92 2.98 16.75
N HIS A 125 -3.45 4.20 16.54
CA HIS A 125 -3.67 5.16 17.63
C HIS A 125 -4.63 4.65 18.70
N ALA A 126 -5.66 3.93 18.29
CA ALA A 126 -6.64 3.34 19.20
C ALA A 126 -6.14 2.05 19.89
N GLY A 127 -4.94 1.58 19.57
CA GLY A 127 -4.40 0.33 20.09
C GLY A 127 -5.18 -0.92 19.65
N ILE A 128 -5.89 -0.85 18.52
CA ILE A 128 -6.66 -1.97 17.98
C ILE A 128 -5.74 -2.85 17.12
N PRO A 129 -5.56 -4.14 17.46
CA PRO A 129 -4.67 -5.03 16.71
C PRO A 129 -5.27 -5.42 15.35
N PHE A 130 -4.44 -5.36 14.31
CA PHE A 130 -4.82 -5.77 12.95
C PHE A 130 -3.65 -6.37 12.18
N VAL A 131 -3.95 -7.22 11.18
CA VAL A 131 -2.96 -7.83 10.28
C VAL A 131 -3.33 -7.54 8.82
N ILE A 132 -2.31 -7.23 8.01
CA ILE A 132 -2.47 -6.99 6.57
C ILE A 132 -2.15 -8.28 5.80
N HIS A 133 -3.16 -8.91 5.17
CA HIS A 133 -3.01 -10.19 4.45
C HIS A 133 -2.61 -10.04 2.98
N SER A 134 -2.18 -8.85 2.53
CA SER A 134 -2.08 -8.52 1.10
C SER A 134 -0.71 -8.08 0.62
N GLY A 135 0.34 -8.62 1.23
CA GLY A 135 1.72 -8.24 0.97
C GLY A 135 2.18 -7.18 1.96
N VAL A 136 3.20 -6.43 1.57
CA VAL A 136 3.89 -5.46 2.44
C VAL A 136 2.94 -4.33 2.85
N LYS A 137 2.99 -3.89 4.12
CA LYS A 137 2.18 -2.76 4.61
C LYS A 137 2.43 -1.51 3.75
N PHE A 138 1.45 -0.61 3.64
CA PHE A 138 1.55 0.56 2.76
C PHE A 138 2.83 1.37 3.00
N PHE A 139 3.09 1.73 4.26
CA PHE A 139 4.29 2.48 4.66
C PHE A 139 5.60 1.68 4.57
N GLU A 140 5.49 0.37 4.39
CA GLU A 140 6.65 -0.50 4.22
C GLU A 140 7.03 -0.73 2.75
N GLN A 141 6.18 -0.32 1.81
CA GLN A 141 6.44 -0.48 0.39
C GLN A 141 7.72 0.24 -0.03
N SER A 142 8.46 -0.33 -0.98
CA SER A 142 9.77 0.18 -1.41
C SER A 142 9.73 1.65 -1.80
N HIS A 143 8.76 2.04 -2.62
CA HIS A 143 8.65 3.41 -3.12
C HIS A 143 8.22 4.42 -2.05
N ILE A 144 7.39 4.01 -1.10
CA ILE A 144 7.06 4.83 0.08
C ILE A 144 8.30 5.00 0.97
N LYS A 145 9.07 3.93 1.19
CA LYS A 145 10.34 4.00 1.92
C LYS A 145 11.39 4.87 1.22
N ASP A 146 11.39 4.93 -0.11
CA ASP A 146 12.29 5.80 -0.87
C ASP A 146 11.94 7.28 -0.67
N ILE A 147 10.66 7.65 -0.82
CA ILE A 147 10.18 9.02 -0.56
C ILE A 147 10.43 9.43 0.89
N THR A 148 10.10 8.57 1.85
CA THR A 148 10.29 8.88 3.28
C THR A 148 11.76 9.00 3.67
N ALA A 149 12.69 8.33 2.96
CA ALA A 149 14.13 8.52 3.19
C ALA A 149 14.60 9.94 2.85
N PHE A 150 14.06 10.58 1.79
CA PHE A 150 14.33 11.99 1.50
C PHE A 150 13.89 12.89 2.65
N LEU A 151 12.67 12.66 3.15
CA LEU A 151 12.10 13.42 4.26
C LEU A 151 12.91 13.25 5.56
N LYS A 152 13.33 12.03 5.87
CA LYS A 152 14.17 11.72 7.03
C LYS A 152 15.54 12.36 6.94
N VAL A 153 16.18 12.34 5.77
CA VAL A 153 17.46 13.03 5.54
C VAL A 153 17.31 14.55 5.68
N LEU A 154 16.21 15.12 5.17
CA LEU A 154 15.95 16.55 5.33
C LEU A 154 15.80 16.92 6.82
N TYR A 155 15.08 16.10 7.59
CA TYR A 155 14.85 16.33 9.03
C TYR A 155 16.10 16.04 9.88
N ASN A 156 16.78 14.93 9.60
CA ASN A 156 18.02 14.50 10.24
C ASN A 156 19.07 14.17 9.17
N PRO A 157 19.94 15.13 8.80
CA PRO A 157 20.97 14.93 7.80
C PRO A 157 22.02 13.86 8.14
N LEU A 158 22.06 13.38 9.38
CA LEU A 158 22.96 12.32 9.85
C LEU A 158 22.28 10.93 9.90
N ASP A 159 21.08 10.77 9.34
CA ASP A 159 20.44 9.45 9.21
C ASP A 159 21.14 8.57 8.17
N GLU A 160 22.03 7.70 8.63
CA GLU A 160 22.77 6.75 7.81
C GLU A 160 21.85 5.84 7.00
N ILE A 161 20.80 5.29 7.60
CA ILE A 161 19.93 4.30 6.96
C ILE A 161 19.20 4.94 5.78
N SER A 162 18.69 6.15 5.97
CA SER A 162 18.01 6.90 4.92
C SER A 162 18.98 7.32 3.82
N TRP A 163 20.18 7.80 4.15
CA TRP A 163 21.22 8.10 3.15
C TRP A 163 21.63 6.89 2.32
N MET A 164 21.89 5.77 2.98
CA MET A 164 22.27 4.52 2.32
C MET A 164 21.19 4.06 1.33
N ARG A 165 19.91 4.27 1.67
CA ARG A 165 18.80 4.00 0.77
C ARG A 165 18.79 4.94 -0.43
N LEU A 166 18.87 6.26 -0.20
CA LEU A 166 18.83 7.27 -1.26
C LEU A 166 19.98 7.15 -2.26
N LEU A 167 21.21 6.99 -1.75
CA LEU A 167 22.40 6.90 -2.59
C LEU A 167 22.36 5.69 -3.53
N ARG A 168 21.71 4.60 -3.12
CA ARG A 168 21.55 3.39 -3.93
C ARG A 168 20.51 3.52 -5.04
N LEU A 169 19.71 4.58 -5.06
CA LEU A 169 18.86 4.92 -6.21
C LEU A 169 19.70 5.46 -7.38
N LEU A 170 20.92 5.93 -7.11
CA LEU A 170 21.82 6.46 -8.13
C LEU A 170 22.52 5.32 -8.89
N PRO A 171 22.64 5.43 -10.22
CA PRO A 171 23.08 4.31 -11.04
C PRO A 171 24.50 3.87 -10.70
N GLY A 172 24.60 2.64 -10.20
CA GLY A 172 25.83 1.95 -9.81
C GLY A 172 26.60 2.56 -8.64
N ILE A 173 25.86 3.13 -7.70
CA ILE A 173 26.30 3.24 -6.32
C ILE A 173 25.78 2.02 -5.55
N GLY A 174 26.69 1.17 -5.06
CA GLY A 174 26.38 0.07 -4.15
C GLY A 174 26.64 0.43 -2.69
N ASN A 175 26.43 -0.52 -1.78
CA ASN A 175 26.60 -0.31 -0.32
C ASN A 175 27.96 0.32 0.04
N ASN A 176 29.07 -0.20 -0.48
CA ASN A 176 30.40 0.31 -0.14
C ASN A 176 30.61 1.76 -0.60
N THR A 177 30.15 2.12 -1.80
CA THR A 177 30.26 3.49 -2.31
C THR A 177 29.35 4.43 -1.55
N ALA A 178 28.12 4.01 -1.25
CA ALA A 178 27.17 4.78 -0.45
C ALA A 178 27.72 5.07 0.95
N PHE A 179 28.31 4.08 1.61
CA PHE A 179 28.93 4.25 2.94
C PHE A 179 30.09 5.23 2.91
N ARG A 180 30.96 5.16 1.89
CA ARG A 180 32.07 6.12 1.72
C ARG A 180 31.57 7.55 1.50
N ILE A 181 30.51 7.73 0.71
CA ILE A 181 29.87 9.03 0.50
C ILE A 181 29.27 9.54 1.84
N PHE A 182 28.56 8.69 2.57
CA PHE A 182 28.00 9.03 3.88
C PHE A 182 29.07 9.37 4.92
N SER A 183 30.21 8.69 4.91
CA SER A 183 31.34 9.01 5.79
C SER A 183 31.84 10.44 5.58
N VAL A 184 31.91 10.90 4.33
CA VAL A 184 32.24 12.31 4.02
C VAL A 184 31.17 13.26 4.55
N PHE A 185 29.89 12.89 4.49
CA PHE A 185 28.83 13.69 5.10
C PHE A 185 28.98 13.77 6.62
N LEU A 186 29.28 12.66 7.29
CA LEU A 186 29.48 12.61 8.74
C LEU A 186 30.67 13.48 9.17
N ASP A 187 31.81 13.35 8.48
CA ASP A 187 33.02 14.14 8.75
C ASP A 187 32.79 15.64 8.56
N GLN A 188 31.95 16.01 7.60
CA GLN A 188 31.58 17.40 7.31
C GLN A 188 30.34 17.88 8.05
N GLN A 189 29.83 17.10 9.01
CA GLN A 189 28.62 17.37 9.80
C GLN A 189 27.38 17.68 8.94
N ALA A 190 27.29 17.06 7.76
CA ALA A 190 26.22 17.23 6.78
C ALA A 190 25.96 18.68 6.30
N VAL A 191 26.91 19.60 6.54
CA VAL A 191 26.76 21.04 6.25
C VAL A 191 26.77 21.35 4.75
N ARG A 192 27.27 20.44 3.89
CA ARG A 192 27.62 20.76 2.49
C ARG A 192 27.04 19.80 1.45
N LEU A 193 25.71 19.72 1.35
CA LEU A 193 25.04 19.24 0.14
C LEU A 193 25.04 20.30 -0.95
N THR A 194 26.23 20.69 -1.38
CA THR A 194 26.46 21.70 -2.41
C THR A 194 27.13 21.07 -3.62
N LYS A 195 26.88 21.63 -4.80
CA LYS A 195 27.54 21.22 -6.05
C LYS A 195 29.08 21.36 -5.98
N GLU A 196 29.56 22.25 -5.11
CA GLU A 196 30.99 22.59 -4.93
C GLU A 196 31.72 21.68 -3.92
N ASN A 197 31.19 20.50 -3.60
CA ASN A 197 31.85 19.58 -2.66
C ASN A 197 32.78 18.59 -3.37
N ASP A 198 34.04 19.00 -3.55
CA ASP A 198 35.06 18.20 -4.24
C ASP A 198 35.29 16.80 -3.66
N SER A 199 35.20 16.64 -2.34
CA SER A 199 35.36 15.35 -1.67
C SER A 199 34.25 14.37 -2.04
N LEU A 200 33.01 14.86 -2.13
CA LEU A 200 31.87 14.06 -2.58
C LEU A 200 31.97 13.77 -4.08
N ASN A 201 32.22 14.80 -4.90
CA ASN A 201 32.25 14.69 -6.36
C ASN A 201 33.28 13.65 -6.86
N LYS A 202 34.40 13.46 -6.15
CA LYS A 202 35.41 12.42 -6.45
C LYS A 202 34.91 10.99 -6.22
N LEU A 203 33.94 10.79 -5.34
CA LEU A 203 33.38 9.48 -5.01
C LEU A 203 32.20 9.09 -5.91
N ILE A 204 31.57 10.06 -6.57
CA ILE A 204 30.42 9.82 -7.44
C ILE A 204 30.89 9.17 -8.76
N PRO A 205 30.39 7.97 -9.12
CA PRO A 205 30.69 7.35 -10.40
C PRO A 205 30.24 8.23 -11.57
N LYS A 206 30.99 8.22 -12.69
CA LYS A 206 30.65 9.03 -13.89
C LYS A 206 29.21 8.85 -14.36
N LYS A 207 28.70 7.62 -14.33
CA LYS A 207 27.31 7.29 -14.70
C LYS A 207 26.25 7.85 -13.75
N ALA A 208 26.60 8.17 -12.50
CA ALA A 208 25.71 8.72 -11.49
C ALA A 208 25.75 10.25 -11.40
N LEU A 209 26.69 10.92 -12.08
CA LEU A 209 26.87 12.38 -11.97
C LEU A 209 25.61 13.17 -12.31
N HIS A 210 24.89 12.78 -13.36
CA HIS A 210 23.64 13.46 -13.72
C HIS A 210 22.58 13.32 -12.63
N SER A 211 22.26 12.08 -12.24
CA SER A 211 21.29 11.82 -11.15
C SER A 211 21.72 12.43 -9.82
N TRP A 212 23.02 12.49 -9.53
CA TRP A 212 23.57 13.15 -8.35
C TRP A 212 23.29 14.65 -8.36
N ASN A 213 23.51 15.34 -9.49
CA ASN A 213 23.21 16.76 -9.59
C ASN A 213 21.70 17.04 -9.43
N VAL A 214 20.85 16.19 -10.02
CA VAL A 214 19.39 16.27 -9.86
C VAL A 214 18.99 16.05 -8.39
N LEU A 215 19.63 15.11 -7.70
CA LEU A 215 19.41 14.87 -6.26
C LEU A 215 19.74 16.12 -5.44
N GLN A 216 20.89 16.75 -5.70
CA GLN A 216 21.30 17.97 -4.99
C GLN A 216 20.33 19.13 -5.26
N GLU A 217 19.90 19.32 -6.50
CA GLU A 217 18.90 20.34 -6.88
C GLU A 217 17.55 20.07 -6.21
N CYS A 218 17.14 18.81 -6.09
CA CYS A 218 15.92 18.43 -5.38
C CYS A 218 15.98 18.87 -3.90
N PHE A 219 17.08 18.56 -3.20
CA PHE A 219 17.27 19.00 -1.81
C PHE A 219 17.33 20.54 -1.68
N GLN A 220 17.95 21.23 -2.63
CA GLN A 220 17.95 22.70 -2.64
C GLN A 220 16.54 23.26 -2.74
N LYS A 221 15.72 22.75 -3.67
CA LYS A 221 14.30 23.15 -3.80
C LYS A 221 13.49 22.86 -2.53
N MET A 222 13.75 21.74 -1.87
CA MET A 222 13.10 21.39 -0.59
C MET A 222 13.41 22.39 0.52
N LEU A 223 14.57 23.06 0.48
CA LEU A 223 14.98 24.09 1.44
C LEU A 223 14.45 25.50 1.12
N GLU A 224 14.06 25.76 -0.14
CA GLU A 224 13.59 27.08 -0.61
C GLU A 224 12.09 27.32 -0.41
N GLY A 225 11.29 26.25 -0.33
CA GLY A 225 9.82 26.30 -0.38
C GLY A 225 9.10 26.24 0.97
N LYS A 226 7.76 26.15 0.91
CA LYS A 226 6.93 25.81 2.08
C LYS A 226 7.30 24.40 2.56
N ILE A 227 7.62 24.28 3.84
CA ILE A 227 8.14 23.05 4.47
C ILE A 227 7.00 22.08 4.86
N SER A 228 5.81 22.18 4.24
CA SER A 228 4.76 21.21 4.55
C SER A 228 5.16 19.83 3.97
N PRO A 229 4.94 18.74 4.72
CA PRO A 229 5.18 17.37 4.28
C PRO A 229 4.63 17.07 2.88
N SER A 230 3.38 17.45 2.61
CA SER A 230 2.75 17.26 1.30
C SER A 230 3.54 17.95 0.16
N ASN A 231 3.89 19.22 0.33
CA ASN A 231 4.67 19.95 -0.68
C ASN A 231 6.06 19.34 -0.89
N LEU A 232 6.72 18.90 0.19
CA LEU A 232 8.01 18.22 0.11
C LEU A 232 7.91 16.91 -0.70
N ILE A 233 6.88 16.09 -0.47
CA ILE A 233 6.61 14.87 -1.25
C ILE A 233 6.41 15.21 -2.73
N GLY A 234 5.61 16.24 -3.03
CA GLY A 234 5.41 16.72 -4.39
C GLY A 234 6.72 17.13 -5.08
N ILE A 235 7.60 17.85 -4.38
CA ILE A 235 8.93 18.23 -4.88
C ILE A 235 9.77 16.99 -5.17
N ILE A 236 9.88 16.06 -4.22
CA ILE A 236 10.66 14.82 -4.37
C ILE A 236 10.17 14.03 -5.59
N TYR A 237 8.85 13.85 -5.70
CA TYR A 237 8.24 13.09 -6.78
C TYR A 237 8.54 13.72 -8.15
N GLN A 238 8.24 15.01 -8.31
CA GLN A 238 8.35 15.71 -9.58
C GLN A 238 9.79 15.92 -10.04
N ASN A 239 10.74 16.14 -9.10
CA ASN A 239 12.09 16.57 -9.44
C ASN A 239 13.12 15.44 -9.43
N PHE A 240 12.80 14.26 -8.90
CA PHE A 240 13.75 13.14 -8.85
C PHE A 240 13.07 11.78 -8.99
N TYR A 241 12.07 11.50 -8.16
CA TYR A 241 11.65 10.12 -7.94
C TYR A 241 10.77 9.55 -9.06
N ARG A 242 10.07 10.39 -9.83
CA ARG A 242 9.24 9.92 -10.96
C ARG A 242 10.06 9.08 -11.95
N ASP A 243 11.22 9.58 -12.39
CA ASP A 243 12.04 8.85 -13.36
C ASP A 243 12.62 7.56 -12.78
N VAL A 244 13.00 7.57 -11.50
CA VAL A 244 13.44 6.37 -10.77
C VAL A 244 12.31 5.35 -10.69
N LEU A 245 11.08 5.78 -10.40
CA LEU A 245 9.92 4.92 -10.27
C LEU A 245 9.59 4.20 -11.58
N PHE A 246 9.53 4.93 -12.69
CA PHE A 246 9.21 4.37 -14.02
C PHE A 246 10.33 3.52 -14.62
N SER A 247 11.58 3.73 -14.21
CA SER A 247 12.71 2.92 -14.65
C SER A 247 12.93 1.66 -13.80
N SER A 248 12.48 1.66 -12.55
CA SER A 248 12.79 0.59 -11.58
C SER A 248 11.65 -0.42 -11.37
N PHE A 249 10.41 -0.08 -11.72
CA PHE A 249 9.24 -0.91 -11.43
C PHE A 249 8.33 -1.09 -12.65
N GLU A 250 8.00 -2.33 -12.99
CA GLU A 250 7.02 -2.65 -14.06
C GLU A 250 5.62 -2.09 -13.75
N ASN A 251 5.24 -2.07 -12.46
CA ASN A 251 3.97 -1.53 -11.99
C ASN A 251 4.04 -0.05 -11.57
N ALA A 252 4.87 0.75 -12.24
CA ALA A 252 5.12 2.15 -11.88
C ALA A 252 3.85 3.01 -11.76
N LEU A 253 2.88 2.87 -12.67
CA LEU A 253 1.61 3.61 -12.61
C LEU A 253 0.83 3.35 -11.31
N GLN A 254 0.80 2.10 -10.84
CA GLN A 254 0.13 1.78 -9.58
C GLN A 254 0.87 2.42 -8.40
N ARG A 255 2.20 2.39 -8.41
CA ARG A 255 3.03 2.99 -7.35
C ARG A 255 3.02 4.52 -7.38
N GLU A 256 2.81 5.14 -8.54
CA GLU A 256 2.59 6.58 -8.65
C GLU A 256 1.34 6.99 -7.87
N ASN A 257 0.24 6.22 -8.00
CA ASN A 257 -0.97 6.46 -7.20
C ASN A 257 -0.71 6.34 -5.69
N ASP A 258 0.10 5.37 -5.28
CA ASP A 258 0.52 5.23 -3.87
C ASP A 258 1.32 6.47 -3.39
N VAL A 259 2.21 7.03 -4.21
CA VAL A 259 2.94 8.27 -3.89
C VAL A 259 1.99 9.48 -3.81
N ARG A 260 1.04 9.60 -4.73
CA ARG A 260 0.02 10.66 -4.71
C ARG A 260 -0.83 10.61 -3.47
N TYR A 261 -1.22 9.42 -3.04
CA TYR A 261 -1.93 9.29 -1.80
C TYR A 261 -1.09 9.63 -0.57
N LEU A 262 0.21 9.27 -0.55
CA LEU A 262 1.09 9.71 0.52
C LEU A 262 1.17 11.25 0.57
N GLU A 263 1.20 11.91 -0.59
CA GLU A 263 1.16 13.37 -0.73
C GLU A 263 -0.15 13.96 -0.18
N GLU A 264 -1.30 13.36 -0.49
CA GLU A 264 -2.62 13.75 0.02
C GLU A 264 -2.75 13.52 1.52
N PHE A 265 -2.35 12.34 2.01
CA PHE A 265 -2.33 12.02 3.44
C PHE A 265 -1.46 13.00 4.24
N ALA A 266 -0.33 13.42 3.66
CA ALA A 266 0.57 14.39 4.24
C ALA A 266 -0.01 15.82 4.32
N VAL A 267 -1.13 16.13 3.66
CA VAL A 267 -1.83 17.43 3.77
C VAL A 267 -2.34 17.66 5.19
N ASN A 268 -2.67 16.60 5.92
CA ASN A 268 -3.16 16.66 7.30
C ASN A 268 -2.08 17.06 8.32
N TYR A 269 -0.84 17.28 7.88
CA TYR A 269 0.29 17.58 8.75
C TYR A 269 0.96 18.88 8.32
N ASP A 270 1.07 19.84 9.25
CA ASP A 270 1.76 21.10 8.97
C ASP A 270 3.28 20.99 9.14
N LYS A 271 3.73 20.11 10.05
CA LYS A 271 5.15 19.96 10.44
C LYS A 271 5.70 18.60 10.02
N LEU A 272 6.91 18.62 9.45
CA LEU A 272 7.66 17.43 9.05
C LEU A 272 7.90 16.46 10.20
N GLU A 273 8.26 16.96 11.37
CA GLU A 273 8.48 16.13 12.56
C GLU A 273 7.24 15.32 12.94
N THR A 274 6.07 15.97 13.01
CA THR A 274 4.81 15.31 13.35
C THR A 274 4.49 14.21 12.35
N PHE A 275 4.66 14.50 11.06
CA PHE A 275 4.43 13.52 10.00
C PHE A 275 5.39 12.32 10.09
N LEU A 276 6.69 12.55 10.31
CA LEU A 276 7.67 11.48 10.44
C LEU A 276 7.43 10.60 11.68
N ASN A 277 7.00 11.21 12.79
CA ASN A 277 6.62 10.48 14.00
C ASN A 277 5.42 9.57 13.74
N GLU A 278 4.41 10.07 13.02
CA GLU A 278 3.24 9.29 12.64
C GLU A 278 3.60 8.09 11.77
N LEU A 279 4.43 8.31 10.74
CA LEU A 279 4.91 7.22 9.88
C LEU A 279 5.70 6.17 10.66
N SER A 280 6.48 6.58 11.65
CA SER A 280 7.22 5.68 12.52
C SER A 280 6.27 4.83 13.37
N LEU A 281 5.22 5.44 13.93
CA LEU A 281 4.22 4.73 14.74
C LEU A 281 3.57 3.60 13.93
N VAL A 282 3.04 3.92 12.75
CA VAL A 282 2.34 2.92 11.91
C VAL A 282 3.31 1.86 11.36
N GLY A 283 4.51 2.28 10.94
CA GLY A 283 5.55 1.36 10.44
C GLY A 283 6.15 0.44 11.51
N SER A 284 6.10 0.85 12.78
CA SER A 284 6.62 0.08 13.93
C SER A 284 5.58 -0.79 14.62
N SER A 285 4.35 -0.87 14.10
CA SER A 285 3.34 -1.85 14.54
C SER A 285 3.87 -3.27 14.26
N ILE A 286 4.73 -3.74 15.15
CA ILE A 286 5.33 -5.05 15.17
C ILE A 286 4.20 -6.06 15.24
N LEU A 287 4.29 -7.11 14.41
CA LEU A 287 3.60 -8.38 14.59
C LEU A 287 3.93 -8.86 16.01
N THR A 288 3.13 -8.44 16.97
CA THR A 288 3.05 -9.12 18.26
C THR A 288 2.26 -10.39 18.00
N ASP A 289 2.60 -11.46 18.70
CA ASP A 289 2.10 -12.85 18.55
C ASP A 289 0.57 -13.03 18.73
N LEU A 290 -0.22 -11.97 18.57
CA LEU A 290 -1.67 -11.89 18.63
C LEU A 290 -2.32 -11.98 17.25
N GLU A 291 -1.71 -12.66 16.27
CA GLU A 291 -2.36 -12.90 14.97
C GLU A 291 -3.74 -13.57 15.13
N SER A 292 -3.91 -14.40 16.18
CA SER A 292 -5.17 -15.08 16.46
C SER A 292 -6.31 -14.13 16.85
N ASP A 293 -6.00 -12.98 17.45
CA ASP A 293 -6.99 -12.07 18.06
C ASP A 293 -7.10 -10.76 17.26
N SER A 294 -6.35 -10.65 16.16
CA SER A 294 -6.27 -9.44 15.34
C SER A 294 -7.31 -9.43 14.24
N MET A 295 -7.81 -8.23 13.92
CA MET A 295 -8.67 -8.02 12.75
C MET A 295 -7.89 -8.19 11.44
N ILE A 296 -8.51 -8.79 10.42
CA ILE A 296 -7.89 -8.95 9.11
C ILE A 296 -8.22 -7.76 8.21
N ILE A 297 -7.20 -7.09 7.67
CA ILE A 297 -7.34 -6.07 6.63
C ILE A 297 -6.73 -6.62 5.34
N ARG A 298 -7.55 -6.79 4.30
CA ARG A 298 -7.16 -7.51 3.09
C ARG A 298 -7.52 -6.77 1.81
N ARG A 299 -6.56 -6.67 0.90
CA ARG A 299 -6.74 -6.25 -0.48
C ARG A 299 -7.47 -7.32 -1.29
N HIS A 300 -8.47 -6.91 -2.05
CA HIS A 300 -9.08 -7.70 -3.09
C HIS A 300 -8.18 -7.72 -4.33
N SER A 301 -7.66 -8.90 -4.66
CA SER A 301 -6.83 -9.15 -5.83
C SER A 301 -7.69 -9.08 -7.09
N HIS A 302 -7.67 -7.95 -7.80
CA HIS A 302 -8.07 -7.85 -9.20
C HIS A 302 -6.96 -7.20 -10.00
#